data_AF-A0A2S6VE26-F1
#
_entry.id   AF-A0A2S6VE26-F1
#
_cell.length_a   1.000
_cell.length_b   1.000
_cell.length_c   1.000
_cell.angle_alpha   90.00
_cell.angle_beta   90.00
_cell.angle_gamma   90.00
#
_symmetry.space_group_name_H-M   'P 1'
#
loop_
_entity.id
_entity.type
_entity.pdbx_description
1 polymer ?
#
loop_
_entity_poly.entity_id
_entity_poly.type
_entity_poly.pdbx_seq_one_letter_code
_entity_poly.pdbx_strand_id
1 'polypeptide(L)'
;MECLTIARLEVESAIKQLPEAEVRNLAKWLQEYLDEMWDRQIEADLSSGKLDRPIAQVEADIQNGNVRDSEVFCHRFATDFRTSSSP
;
A
#
# COMPACT_ATOMS: atom_id res chain seq x y z
N MET A 1 -20.13 -15.45 22.80
CA MET A 1 -18.74 -15.73 22.39
C MET A 1 -18.36 -14.62 21.42
N GLU A 2 -18.17 -13.42 21.96
CA GLU A 2 -17.81 -12.21 21.20
C GLU A 2 -16.38 -11.86 21.58
N CYS A 3 -15.44 -12.47 20.88
CA CYS A 3 -14.05 -12.07 20.88
C CYS A 3 -13.55 -12.49 19.51
N LEU A 4 -13.04 -11.53 18.72
CA LEU A 4 -12.01 -11.70 17.68
C LEU A 4 -11.85 -10.50 16.72
N THR A 5 -12.46 -9.34 17.00
CA THR A 5 -12.02 -8.08 16.36
C THR A 5 -11.56 -7.13 17.45
N ILE A 6 -10.25 -6.96 17.58
CA ILE A 6 -9.68 -5.86 18.35
C ILE A 6 -10.18 -4.57 17.71
N ALA A 7 -10.88 -3.72 18.47
CA ALA A 7 -11.39 -2.48 17.92
C ALA A 7 -10.21 -1.53 17.67
N ARG A 8 -10.15 -0.88 16.50
CA ARG A 8 -9.11 0.11 16.16
C ARG A 8 -8.84 1.11 17.29
N LEU A 9 -9.91 1.56 17.96
CA LEU A 9 -9.84 2.52 19.07
C LEU A 9 -9.10 1.98 20.30
N GLU A 10 -9.19 0.67 20.57
CA GLU A 10 -8.47 0.03 21.68
C GLU A 10 -6.97 -0.01 21.39
N VAL A 11 -6.59 -0.34 20.15
CA VAL A 11 -5.20 -0.31 19.68
C VAL A 11 -4.62 1.10 19.78
N GLU A 12 -5.34 2.11 19.29
CA GLU A 12 -4.90 3.51 19.36
C GLU A 12 -4.72 4.00 20.80
N SER A 13 -5.60 3.59 21.71
CA SER A 13 -5.49 3.92 23.13
C SER A 13 -4.27 3.27 23.77
N ALA A 14 -3.98 2.01 23.43
CA ALA A 14 -2.80 1.31 23.91
C ALA A 14 -1.50 1.95 23.39
N ILE A 15 -1.46 2.32 22.10
CA ILE A 15 -0.30 2.98 21.49
C ILE A 15 0.04 4.30 22.20
N LYS A 16 -0.97 5.09 22.59
CA LYS A 16 -0.77 6.36 23.31
C LYS A 16 -0.16 6.19 24.71
N GLN A 17 -0.21 4.99 25.28
CA GLN A 17 0.37 4.69 26.60
C GLN A 17 1.81 4.18 26.51
N LEU A 18 2.31 3.88 25.29
CA LEU A 18 3.66 3.39 25.09
C LEU A 18 4.70 4.52 25.20
N PRO A 19 5.90 4.22 25.72
CA PRO A 19 7.05 5.13 25.59
C PRO A 19 7.37 5.41 24.12
N GLU A 20 7.92 6.59 23.83
CA GLU A 20 8.21 7.00 22.45
C GLU A 20 9.08 6.00 21.67
N ALA A 21 10.07 5.38 22.34
CA ALA A 21 10.92 4.37 21.72
C ALA A 21 10.13 3.14 21.24
N GLU A 22 9.17 2.69 22.05
CA GLU A 22 8.29 1.56 21.71
C GLU A 22 7.31 1.94 20.59
N VAL A 23 6.78 3.17 20.60
CA VAL A 23 5.96 3.67 19.49
C VAL A 23 6.75 3.67 18.18
N ARG A 24 8.02 4.08 18.19
CA ARG A 24 8.88 4.07 17.00
C ARG A 24 9.18 2.66 16.52
N ASN A 25 9.46 1.73 17.43
CA ASN A 25 9.66 0.32 17.09
C ASN A 25 8.40 -0.30 16.48
N LEU A 26 7.24 -0.03 17.09
CA LEU A 26 5.94 -0.47 16.58
C LEU A 26 5.63 0.12 15.21
N ALA A 27 5.91 1.41 14.99
CA ALA A 27 5.72 2.05 13.69
C ALA A 27 6.57 1.39 12.60
N LYS A 28 7.82 1.03 12.91
CA LYS A 28 8.69 0.31 11.98
C LYS A 28 8.12 -1.07 11.64
N TRP A 29 7.76 -1.86 12.64
CA TRP A 29 7.18 -3.19 12.43
C TRP A 29 5.85 -3.12 11.65
N LEU A 30 4.99 -2.15 11.97
CA LEU A 30 3.73 -1.96 11.28
C LEU A 30 3.94 -1.59 9.81
N GLN A 31 4.95 -0.77 9.51
CA GLN A 31 5.33 -0.46 8.13
C GLN A 31 5.75 -1.73 7.37
N GLU A 32 6.62 -2.57 7.97
CA GLU A 32 7.04 -3.85 7.39
C GLU A 32 5.83 -4.77 7.12
N TYR A 33 4.92 -4.89 8.09
CA TYR A 33 3.69 -5.67 7.96
C TYR A 33 2.79 -5.16 6.82
N LEU A 34 2.62 -3.83 6.71
CA LEU A 34 1.84 -3.22 5.63
C LEU A 34 2.49 -3.40 4.27
N ASP A 35 3.82 -3.34 4.19
CA ASP A 35 4.55 -3.60 2.95
C ASP A 35 4.41 -5.07 2.51
N GLU A 36 4.50 -6.04 3.43
CA GLU A 36 4.24 -7.46 3.12
C GLU A 36 2.79 -7.72 2.67
N MET A 37 1.81 -7.01 3.23
CA MET A 37 0.43 -7.05 2.74
C MET A 37 0.32 -6.49 1.32
N TRP A 38 1.04 -5.41 1.05
CA TRP A 38 1.04 -4.76 -0.26
C TRP A 38 1.70 -5.63 -1.33
N ASP A 39 2.80 -6.30 -1.02
CA ASP A 39 3.46 -7.24 -1.94
C ASP A 39 2.49 -8.34 -2.39
N ARG A 40 1.79 -8.96 -1.44
CA ARG A 40 0.77 -9.99 -1.73
C ARG A 40 -0.37 -9.47 -2.60
N GLN A 41 -0.79 -8.23 -2.36
CA GLN A 41 -1.86 -7.59 -3.14
C GLN A 41 -1.40 -7.28 -4.58
N ILE A 42 -0.16 -6.82 -4.76
CA ILE A 42 0.44 -6.62 -6.09
C ILE A 42 0.49 -7.94 -6.84
N GLU A 43 0.95 -9.02 -6.21
CA GLU A 43 1.01 -10.35 -6.83
C GLU A 43 -0.38 -10.84 -7.28
N ALA A 44 -1.40 -10.64 -6.45
CA ALA A 44 -2.78 -10.98 -6.78
C ALA A 44 -3.34 -10.13 -7.94
N ASP A 45 -3.08 -8.82 -7.93
CA ASP A 45 -3.54 -7.90 -8.96
C ASP A 45 -2.81 -8.09 -10.29
N LEU A 46 -1.53 -8.47 -10.26
CA LEU A 46 -0.78 -8.92 -11.42
C LEU A 46 -1.39 -10.21 -11.99
N SER A 47 -1.65 -11.20 -11.12
CA SER A 47 -2.21 -12.49 -11.53
C SER A 47 -3.63 -12.38 -12.10
N SER A 48 -4.38 -11.35 -11.70
CA SER A 48 -5.74 -11.09 -12.21
C SER A 48 -5.77 -10.23 -13.49
N GLY A 49 -4.63 -9.74 -13.96
CA GLY A 49 -4.53 -8.85 -15.13
C GLY A 49 -4.97 -7.40 -14.86
N LYS A 50 -5.22 -7.03 -13.60
CA LYS A 50 -5.59 -5.66 -13.22
C LYS A 50 -4.49 -4.65 -13.58
N LEU A 51 -3.24 -5.12 -13.60
CA LEU A 51 -2.07 -4.30 -13.95
C LEU A 51 -1.81 -4.20 -15.47
N ASP A 52 -2.52 -4.95 -16.32
CA ASP A 52 -2.26 -4.97 -17.77
C ASP A 52 -2.48 -3.60 -18.41
N ARG A 53 -3.58 -2.92 -18.05
CA ARG A 53 -3.90 -1.57 -18.56
C ARG A 53 -2.89 -0.51 -18.16
N PRO A 54 -2.52 -0.34 -16.87
CA PRO A 54 -1.52 0.65 -16.47
C PRO A 54 -0.14 0.33 -17.07
N ILE A 55 0.25 -0.93 -17.21
CA ILE A 55 1.49 -1.32 -17.89
C ILE A 55 1.47 -0.87 -19.36
N ALA A 56 0.41 -1.19 -20.11
CA ALA A 56 0.29 -0.81 -21.52
C ALA A 56 0.31 0.72 -21.72
N GLN A 57 -0.29 1.48 -20.79
CA GLN A 57 -0.25 2.94 -20.82
C GLN A 57 1.17 3.48 -20.68
N VAL A 58 1.92 2.97 -19.70
CA VAL A 58 3.32 3.36 -19.47
C VAL A 58 4.20 2.99 -20.67
N GLU A 59 4.02 1.81 -21.24
CA GLU A 59 4.75 1.38 -22.44
C GLU A 59 4.49 2.32 -23.62
N ALA A 60 3.23 2.70 -23.86
CA ALA A 60 2.86 3.64 -24.92
C ALA A 60 3.46 5.04 -24.68
N ASP A 61 3.45 5.54 -23.45
CA ASP A 61 4.01 6.84 -23.12
C ASP A 61 5.54 6.86 -23.33
N ILE A 62 6.24 5.80 -22.94
CA ILE A 62 7.68 5.65 -23.18
C ILE A 62 7.98 5.59 -24.69
N GLN A 63 7.22 4.79 -25.45
CA GLN A 63 7.39 4.67 -26.91
C GLN A 63 7.18 6.02 -27.63
N ASN A 64 6.28 6.85 -27.13
CA ASN A 64 5.99 8.17 -27.68
C ASN A 64 6.95 9.27 -27.17
N GLY A 65 7.90 8.94 -26.29
CA GLY A 65 8.85 9.90 -25.70
C GLY A 65 8.28 10.72 -24.55
N ASN A 66 7.10 10.38 -24.04
CA ASN A 66 6.39 11.07 -22.95
C ASN A 66 6.83 10.55 -21.57
N VAL A 67 8.15 10.43 -21.35
CA VAL A 67 8.71 9.82 -20.13
C VAL A 67 8.26 10.57 -18.87
N ARG A 68 8.13 11.90 -18.92
CA ARG A 68 7.64 12.70 -17.79
C ARG A 68 6.20 12.35 -17.42
N ASP A 69 5.34 12.13 -18.39
CA ASP A 69 3.94 11.79 -18.13
C ASP A 69 3.82 10.37 -17.58
N SER A 70 4.68 9.45 -18.05
CA SER A 70 4.79 8.11 -17.49
C SER A 70 5.26 8.09 -16.03
N GLU A 71 6.20 8.97 -15.66
CA GLU A 71 6.70 9.11 -14.29
C GLU A 71 5.61 9.63 -13.34
N VAL A 72 4.89 10.67 -13.77
CA VAL A 72 3.76 11.23 -13.01
C VAL A 72 2.64 10.20 -12.86
N PHE A 73 2.35 9.45 -13.94
CA PHE A 73 1.36 8.37 -13.91
C PHE A 73 1.73 7.29 -12.91
N CYS A 74 2.97 6.77 -12.96
CA CYS A 74 3.45 5.75 -12.03
C CYS A 74 3.40 6.20 -10.56
N HIS A 75 3.81 7.44 -10.26
CA HIS A 75 3.74 7.97 -8.89
C HIS A 75 2.30 8.03 -8.37
N ARG A 76 1.38 8.55 -9.19
CA ARG A 76 -0.04 8.63 -8.82
C ARG A 76 -0.65 7.25 -8.69
N PHE A 77 -0.41 6.37 -9.65
CA PHE A 77 -0.88 5.00 -9.64
C PHE A 77 -0.41 4.26 -8.39
N ALA A 78 0.87 4.34 -8.02
CA ALA A 78 1.38 3.69 -6.81
C ALA A 78 0.69 4.18 -5.51
N THR A 79 0.39 5.48 -5.44
CA THR A 79 -0.29 6.09 -4.28
C THR A 79 -1.76 5.66 -4.21
N ASP A 80 -2.48 5.77 -5.33
CA ASP A 80 -3.89 5.41 -5.44
C ASP A 80 -4.09 3.90 -5.26
N PHE A 81 -3.17 3.09 -5.77
CA PHE A 81 -3.23 1.63 -5.68
C PHE A 81 -2.96 1.12 -4.27
N ARG A 82 -2.02 1.73 -3.54
CA ARG A 82 -1.77 1.41 -2.12
C ARG A 82 -2.97 1.77 -1.23
N THR A 83 -3.73 2.81 -1.57
CA THR A 83 -4.88 3.28 -0.77
C THR A 83 -6.22 2.64 -1.16
N SER A 84 -6.42 2.31 -2.44
CA SER A 84 -7.66 1.69 -2.96
C SER A 84 -7.73 0.17 -2.78
N SER A 85 -6.59 -0.47 -2.48
CA SER A 85 -6.53 -1.91 -2.23
C SER A 85 -6.63 -2.28 -0.75
N SER A 86 -6.77 -1.29 0.14
CA SER A 86 -7.16 -1.50 1.53
C SER A 86 -8.69 -1.70 1.58
N PRO A 87 -9.21 -2.78 2.18
CA PRO A 87 -10.65 -3.03 2.28
C PRO A 87 -11.39 -1.96 3.11
#